data_AF-A0A8C4TTG7-F1
#
_entry.id   AF-A0A8C4TTG7-F1
#
_cell.length_a   1.000
_cell.length_b   1.000
_cell.length_c   1.000
_cell.angle_alpha   90.00
_cell.angle_beta   90.00
_cell.angle_gamma   90.00
#
_symmetry.space_group_name_H-M   'P 1'
#
loop_
_entity.id
_entity.type
_entity.pdbx_description
1 polymer ?
#
loop_
_entity_poly.entity_id
_entity_poly.type
_entity_poly.pdbx_seq_one_letter_code
_entity_poly.pdbx_strand_id
1 'polypeptide(L)'
;MAVAGQRGRGGGAPAGVALKVALRLGVALRSVRAAVYFQEQFLDGGWAGVGVSGGRWDGHWLRRCFDYYTNISTGPQTSENAKFYAVSHDLNHLVTKGRLWSFSTLRNMSTYNLFVRPNICGSETKKVHVILNHKNKHHPIKKPIRCKADRYTHLYTLIIRPDQTYNVKIDNKMVASGNLEDDFDFLPPRKVNDPTVRKPIDWDDRMQIDDPEDIKPEDWDEAEFITDTSAEKPEDPRCSMDNTLSNFSFYENISIIGLDIWQVRSGTIFNNFLVIDDKAYAEDFGYETWGETKIEEEQEQERVIEEKYLEQQFKKKLERKKESGKDRAVRNTIEKEF
;
A
#
# COMPACT_ATOMS: atom_id res chain seq x y z
N MET A 1 89.24 3.54 -12.30
CA MET A 1 90.37 2.81 -12.92
C MET A 1 89.78 1.64 -13.71
N ALA A 2 89.99 1.67 -15.04
CA ALA A 2 90.04 0.56 -16.01
C ALA A 2 88.93 -0.52 -16.01
N VAL A 3 88.44 -1.07 -17.13
CA VAL A 3 88.55 -0.87 -18.59
C VAL A 3 87.45 -1.76 -19.19
N ALA A 4 86.97 -1.37 -20.37
CA ALA A 4 85.95 -2.04 -21.18
C ALA A 4 86.39 -3.41 -21.76
N GLY A 5 85.40 -4.22 -22.16
CA GLY A 5 85.59 -5.41 -23.02
C GLY A 5 84.26 -5.86 -23.64
N GLN A 6 84.15 -5.81 -24.96
CA GLN A 6 82.94 -5.89 -25.78
C GLN A 6 82.51 -7.33 -26.21
N ARG A 7 81.18 -7.44 -26.45
CA ARG A 7 80.42 -8.09 -27.55
C ARG A 7 80.57 -9.59 -27.91
N GLY A 8 79.40 -10.23 -28.00
CA GLY A 8 79.10 -11.35 -28.92
C GLY A 8 77.63 -11.81 -28.83
N ARG A 9 76.82 -11.51 -29.86
CA ARG A 9 75.39 -11.87 -30.00
C ARG A 9 75.22 -13.24 -30.68
N GLY A 10 74.09 -13.89 -30.38
CA GLY A 10 73.45 -14.99 -31.13
C GLY A 10 73.07 -16.12 -30.17
N GLY A 11 71.83 -16.53 -29.96
CA GLY A 11 70.60 -16.45 -30.75
C GLY A 11 69.94 -17.84 -30.65
N GLY A 12 68.69 -17.92 -30.21
CA GLY A 12 67.87 -19.14 -30.25
C GLY A 12 67.55 -19.77 -28.88
N ALA A 13 66.32 -19.52 -28.39
CA ALA A 13 65.61 -20.41 -27.47
C ALA A 13 65.00 -21.59 -28.29
N PRO A 14 64.53 -22.73 -27.71
CA PRO A 14 63.35 -22.67 -26.82
C PRO A 14 63.20 -23.75 -25.72
N ALA A 15 62.28 -23.43 -24.80
CA ALA A 15 61.26 -24.25 -24.14
C ALA A 15 61.65 -25.42 -23.19
N GLY A 16 61.17 -25.30 -21.94
CA GLY A 16 61.15 -26.38 -20.94
C GLY A 16 60.44 -25.99 -19.63
N VAL A 17 59.10 -25.95 -19.67
CA VAL A 17 58.11 -26.31 -18.62
C VAL A 17 58.45 -26.08 -17.13
N ALA A 18 57.73 -25.15 -16.48
CA ALA A 18 57.36 -25.25 -15.07
C ALA A 18 56.05 -24.48 -14.79
N LEU A 19 54.91 -25.18 -14.90
CA LEU A 19 53.60 -24.63 -14.56
C LEU A 19 53.32 -24.84 -13.07
N LYS A 20 53.39 -23.77 -12.28
CA LYS A 20 52.90 -23.75 -10.89
C LYS A 20 51.37 -23.69 -10.90
N VAL A 21 50.71 -24.75 -10.42
CA VAL A 21 49.26 -24.80 -10.23
C VAL A 21 48.89 -23.93 -9.03
N ALA A 22 48.31 -22.76 -9.28
CA ALA A 22 47.65 -21.95 -8.27
C ALA A 22 46.23 -22.47 -8.06
N LEU A 23 45.95 -23.04 -6.88
CA LEU A 23 44.60 -23.43 -6.46
C LEU A 23 43.77 -22.15 -6.24
N ARG A 24 43.04 -21.71 -7.25
CA ARG A 24 42.00 -20.70 -7.08
C ARG A 24 40.77 -21.38 -6.48
N LEU A 25 40.55 -21.17 -5.18
CA LEU A 25 39.25 -21.34 -4.55
C LEU A 25 38.28 -20.34 -5.20
N GLY A 26 37.62 -20.79 -6.27
CA GLY A 26 36.46 -20.11 -6.80
C GLY A 26 35.32 -20.26 -5.81
N VAL A 27 35.09 -19.23 -4.99
CA VAL A 27 33.77 -19.04 -4.40
C VAL A 27 32.85 -18.76 -5.57
N ALA A 28 32.16 -19.79 -6.04
CA ALA A 28 31.01 -19.62 -6.90
C ALA A 28 29.97 -18.82 -6.09
N LEU A 29 29.96 -17.49 -6.26
CA LEU A 29 28.75 -16.73 -6.01
C LEU A 29 27.68 -17.37 -6.91
N ARG A 30 26.85 -18.23 -6.31
CA ARG A 30 25.56 -18.54 -6.88
C ARG A 30 24.80 -17.23 -6.83
N SER A 31 24.85 -16.47 -7.92
CA SER A 31 23.89 -15.40 -8.18
C SER A 31 22.54 -16.10 -8.30
N VAL A 32 21.82 -16.24 -7.20
CA VAL A 32 20.40 -16.56 -7.22
C VAL A 32 19.77 -15.35 -7.92
N ARG A 33 19.46 -15.49 -9.20
CA ARG A 33 18.76 -14.44 -9.94
C ARG A 33 17.34 -14.40 -9.36
N ALA A 34 16.99 -13.31 -8.68
CA ALA A 34 15.62 -13.05 -8.28
C ALA A 34 14.71 -13.11 -9.51
N ALA A 35 13.57 -13.80 -9.41
CA ALA A 35 12.66 -13.92 -10.54
C ALA A 35 11.69 -12.74 -10.50
N VAL A 36 11.95 -11.74 -11.35
CA VAL A 36 11.04 -10.61 -11.56
C VAL A 36 9.91 -11.07 -12.46
N TYR A 37 8.69 -11.17 -11.90
CA TYR A 37 7.49 -11.58 -12.65
C TYR A 37 6.85 -10.40 -13.39
N PHE A 38 6.93 -9.20 -12.79
CA PHE A 38 6.43 -7.98 -13.39
C PHE A 38 7.18 -6.77 -12.84
N GLN A 39 7.54 -5.85 -13.71
CA GLN A 39 8.14 -4.58 -13.35
C GLN A 39 7.67 -3.52 -14.34
N GLU A 40 7.14 -2.41 -13.83
CA GLU A 40 6.67 -1.28 -14.64
C GLU A 40 6.98 0.06 -13.96
N GLN A 41 7.68 0.94 -14.68
CA GLN A 41 8.14 2.27 -14.23
C GLN A 41 7.71 3.39 -15.19
N PHE A 42 7.01 3.05 -16.28
CA PHE A 42 6.44 3.94 -17.29
C PHE A 42 7.45 4.87 -18.00
N LEU A 43 8.74 4.54 -17.98
CA LEU A 43 9.84 5.35 -18.52
C LEU A 43 9.85 5.43 -20.06
N ASP A 44 9.38 4.37 -20.73
CA ASP A 44 9.43 4.19 -22.19
C ASP A 44 8.12 4.56 -22.90
N GLY A 45 7.07 4.91 -22.17
CA GLY A 45 5.74 5.16 -22.74
C GLY A 45 4.70 4.07 -22.51
N GLY A 46 5.05 2.92 -21.96
CA GLY A 46 4.08 1.86 -21.63
C GLY A 46 3.32 2.24 -20.38
N TRP A 47 2.01 2.41 -20.35
CA TRP A 47 0.98 1.68 -21.08
C TRP A 47 0.24 2.57 -22.07
N ALA A 48 0.64 2.46 -23.33
CA ALA A 48 0.49 3.58 -24.25
C ALA A 48 -0.98 3.99 -24.49
N GLY A 49 -1.29 5.22 -24.05
CA GLY A 49 -2.55 5.92 -24.29
C GLY A 49 -3.67 5.69 -23.27
N VAL A 50 -3.34 5.23 -22.05
CA VAL A 50 -4.27 4.87 -20.95
C VAL A 50 -5.75 5.28 -21.19
N GLY A 51 -6.47 4.38 -21.84
CA GLY A 51 -7.92 4.35 -22.08
C GLY A 51 -8.21 2.97 -22.71
N VAL A 52 -9.28 2.26 -22.39
CA VAL A 52 -10.66 2.73 -22.57
C VAL A 52 -11.53 2.42 -21.36
N SER A 53 -11.99 3.50 -20.77
CA SER A 53 -13.13 3.57 -19.90
C SER A 53 -14.38 3.58 -20.83
N GLY A 54 -15.00 2.41 -21.04
CA GLY A 54 -16.03 2.17 -22.07
C GLY A 54 -17.48 2.45 -21.67
N GLY A 55 -17.72 2.88 -20.43
CA GLY A 55 -19.03 3.22 -19.87
C GLY A 55 -19.30 4.74 -19.83
N ARG A 56 -20.54 5.12 -19.54
CA ARG A 56 -20.91 6.54 -19.33
C ARG A 56 -20.25 7.17 -18.08
N TRP A 57 -19.87 6.35 -17.10
CA TRP A 57 -19.39 6.75 -15.76
C TRP A 57 -17.89 6.55 -15.54
N ASP A 58 -17.22 6.23 -16.63
CA ASP A 58 -15.86 5.75 -16.73
C ASP A 58 -14.95 6.96 -17.01
N GLY A 59 -13.90 7.14 -16.22
CA GLY A 59 -13.00 8.28 -16.27
C GLY A 59 -11.78 8.04 -17.15
N HIS A 60 -11.32 9.09 -17.81
CA HIS A 60 -10.14 9.04 -18.65
C HIS A 60 -8.86 9.13 -17.82
N TRP A 61 -7.92 8.26 -18.10
CA TRP A 61 -6.59 8.37 -17.52
C TRP A 61 -5.76 9.31 -18.38
N LEU A 62 -4.95 10.14 -17.73
CA LEU A 62 -3.94 10.95 -18.40
C LEU A 62 -2.57 10.42 -18.03
N ARG A 63 -1.69 10.33 -19.01
CA ARG A 63 -0.27 10.23 -18.71
C ARG A 63 0.20 11.62 -18.31
N ARG A 64 0.63 11.77 -17.07
CA ARG A 64 1.28 13.00 -16.60
C ARG A 64 2.65 12.65 -16.05
N CYS A 65 3.66 13.39 -16.52
CA CYS A 65 4.82 13.67 -15.70
C CYS A 65 4.31 14.57 -14.57
N PHE A 66 4.72 14.33 -13.33
CA PHE A 66 4.31 15.22 -12.25
C PHE A 66 4.98 16.58 -12.46
N ASP A 67 4.26 17.50 -13.09
CA ASP A 67 4.58 18.91 -13.09
C ASP A 67 3.81 19.57 -11.95
N TYR A 68 4.33 19.36 -10.75
CA TYR A 68 4.31 20.46 -9.81
C TYR A 68 5.75 20.86 -9.48
N TYR A 69 6.70 19.94 -9.24
CA TYR A 69 8.13 20.30 -9.04
C TYR A 69 9.21 19.23 -9.35
N THR A 70 8.88 17.96 -9.66
CA THR A 70 9.86 16.85 -9.82
C THR A 70 9.64 16.10 -11.13
N ASN A 71 10.41 16.46 -12.15
CA ASN A 71 10.34 15.92 -13.53
C ASN A 71 10.72 14.42 -13.69
N ILE A 72 10.68 13.61 -12.63
CA ILE A 72 11.43 12.35 -12.57
C ILE A 72 10.53 11.09 -12.53
N SER A 73 9.25 11.22 -12.14
CA SER A 73 8.34 10.07 -12.11
C SER A 73 7.13 10.26 -13.04
N THR A 74 7.08 9.47 -14.11
CA THR A 74 5.92 9.41 -15.03
C THR A 74 5.01 8.25 -14.67
N GLY A 75 3.70 8.43 -14.72
CA GLY A 75 2.76 7.33 -14.48
C GLY A 75 1.32 7.65 -14.90
N PRO A 76 0.42 6.65 -14.91
CA PRO A 76 -1.01 6.85 -15.11
C PRO A 76 -1.60 7.69 -13.99
N GLN A 77 -2.23 8.81 -14.37
CA GLN A 77 -2.93 9.70 -13.46
C GLN A 77 -4.43 9.73 -13.76
N THR A 78 -5.25 9.71 -12.72
CA THR A 78 -6.68 9.99 -12.84
C THR A 78 -6.92 11.47 -13.17
N SER A 79 -7.78 11.77 -14.14
CA SER A 79 -7.94 13.15 -14.64
C SER A 79 -9.26 13.83 -14.29
N GLU A 80 -10.35 13.07 -14.22
CA GLU A 80 -11.72 13.52 -14.00
C GLU A 80 -12.27 13.19 -12.60
N ASN A 81 -12.94 14.17 -11.99
CA ASN A 81 -13.61 14.00 -10.71
C ASN A 81 -14.87 13.15 -10.84
N ALA A 82 -15.25 12.45 -9.75
CA ALA A 82 -16.45 11.63 -9.65
C ALA A 82 -16.59 10.60 -10.79
N LYS A 83 -15.52 9.83 -11.02
CA LYS A 83 -15.46 8.81 -12.06
C LYS A 83 -14.89 7.49 -11.54
N PHE A 84 -15.32 6.40 -12.18
CA PHE A 84 -14.71 5.09 -12.04
C PHE A 84 -13.55 4.97 -13.01
N TYR A 85 -12.44 4.44 -12.53
CA TYR A 85 -11.23 4.23 -13.28
C TYR A 85 -10.89 2.77 -13.23
N ALA A 86 -10.77 2.14 -14.40
CA ALA A 86 -10.13 0.85 -14.44
C ALA A 86 -9.19 0.69 -15.65
N VAL A 87 -8.12 -0.08 -15.45
CA VAL A 87 -7.11 -0.45 -16.46
C VAL A 87 -6.43 -1.74 -16.02
N SER A 88 -6.04 -2.62 -16.94
CA SER A 88 -5.46 -3.94 -16.61
C SER A 88 -4.41 -4.42 -17.62
N HIS A 89 -3.35 -5.08 -17.15
CA HIS A 89 -2.25 -5.67 -17.95
C HIS A 89 -2.34 -7.16 -17.86
N ASP A 90 -1.91 -7.79 -18.93
CA ASP A 90 -1.48 -9.17 -18.87
C ASP A 90 -0.02 -9.24 -18.39
N LEU A 91 0.26 -10.12 -17.43
CA LEU A 91 1.60 -10.47 -16.99
C LEU A 91 2.16 -11.55 -17.94
N ASN A 92 3.39 -11.37 -18.42
CA ASN A 92 4.00 -12.32 -19.36
C ASN A 92 4.47 -13.60 -18.62
N HIS A 93 3.72 -14.70 -18.79
CA HIS A 93 3.89 -16.13 -18.38
C HIS A 93 2.92 -16.58 -17.25
N LEU A 94 2.13 -17.67 -17.34
CA LEU A 94 2.15 -18.91 -18.15
C LEU A 94 0.85 -19.08 -19.00
N VAL A 95 1.02 -19.33 -20.30
CA VAL A 95 0.06 -19.84 -21.30
C VAL A 95 -1.43 -19.65 -20.98
N THR A 96 -2.02 -18.57 -21.51
CA THR A 96 -3.39 -18.62 -22.01
C THR A 96 -3.33 -18.63 -23.53
N LYS A 97 -3.73 -19.76 -24.13
CA LYS A 97 -4.27 -19.73 -25.50
C LYS A 97 -5.35 -18.64 -25.50
N GLY A 98 -5.15 -17.64 -26.35
CA GLY A 98 -5.90 -16.40 -26.47
C GLY A 98 -7.32 -16.40 -25.90
N ARG A 99 -7.51 -15.64 -24.82
CA ARG A 99 -8.78 -15.00 -24.50
C ARG A 99 -8.48 -13.61 -23.96
N LEU A 100 -8.72 -12.61 -24.81
CA LEU A 100 -8.77 -11.20 -24.42
C LEU A 100 -10.04 -11.03 -23.56
N TRP A 101 -9.90 -10.77 -22.27
CA TRP A 101 -11.05 -10.50 -21.40
C TRP A 101 -11.49 -9.04 -21.63
N SER A 102 -12.76 -8.83 -21.97
CA SER A 102 -13.27 -7.48 -22.21
C SER A 102 -13.54 -6.75 -20.90
N PHE A 103 -13.29 -5.44 -20.91
CA PHE A 103 -13.36 -4.56 -19.74
C PHE A 103 -14.73 -4.50 -19.03
N SER A 104 -15.83 -4.80 -19.74
CA SER A 104 -17.15 -4.90 -19.11
C SER A 104 -17.26 -6.05 -18.11
N THR A 105 -16.38 -7.05 -18.19
CA THR A 105 -16.34 -8.21 -17.28
C THR A 105 -15.65 -7.91 -15.94
N LEU A 106 -14.76 -6.91 -15.87
CA LEU A 106 -14.03 -6.58 -14.64
C LEU A 106 -14.94 -5.97 -13.56
N ARG A 107 -15.90 -5.13 -13.97
CA ARG A 107 -16.62 -4.22 -13.07
C ARG A 107 -17.64 -4.85 -12.12
N ASN A 108 -18.04 -6.11 -12.32
CA ASN A 108 -19.14 -6.67 -11.51
C ASN A 108 -19.02 -8.13 -11.09
N MET A 109 -18.05 -8.90 -11.61
CA MET A 109 -17.88 -10.32 -11.26
C MET A 109 -16.45 -10.84 -11.49
N SER A 110 -15.44 -9.98 -11.54
CA SER A 110 -14.07 -10.48 -11.68
C SER A 110 -13.61 -11.08 -10.35
N THR A 111 -13.46 -12.40 -10.33
CA THR A 111 -12.80 -13.12 -9.24
C THR A 111 -11.33 -12.69 -9.25
N TYR A 112 -10.97 -11.75 -8.39
CA TYR A 112 -9.56 -11.40 -8.14
C TYR A 112 -8.97 -12.32 -7.08
N ASN A 113 -7.67 -12.57 -7.18
CA ASN A 113 -6.93 -13.39 -6.20
C ASN A 113 -6.50 -12.55 -5.00
N LEU A 114 -5.94 -11.38 -5.29
CA LEU A 114 -5.35 -10.47 -4.32
C LEU A 114 -5.82 -9.04 -4.61
N PHE A 115 -6.20 -8.32 -3.57
CA PHE A 115 -6.54 -6.91 -3.67
C PHE A 115 -5.87 -6.11 -2.56
N VAL A 116 -4.96 -5.22 -2.95
CA VAL A 116 -4.18 -4.39 -2.04
C VAL A 116 -4.27 -2.95 -2.52
N ARG A 117 -4.86 -2.07 -1.72
CA ARG A 117 -4.87 -0.63 -2.02
C ARG A 117 -5.11 0.24 -0.79
N PRO A 118 -4.54 1.46 -0.73
CA PRO A 118 -5.04 2.48 0.18
C PRO A 118 -6.48 2.86 -0.20
N ASN A 119 -7.33 3.08 0.80
CA ASN A 119 -8.70 3.56 0.63
C ASN A 119 -8.97 4.72 1.58
N ILE A 120 -9.22 5.87 0.97
CA ILE A 120 -9.46 7.14 1.64
C ILE A 120 -10.86 7.61 1.24
N CYS A 121 -11.80 7.58 2.18
CA CYS A 121 -13.10 8.20 2.04
C CYS A 121 -13.46 8.96 3.33
N GLY A 122 -13.48 10.29 3.25
CA GLY A 122 -13.69 11.17 4.39
C GLY A 122 -12.58 11.12 5.45
N SER A 123 -12.91 11.53 6.66
CA SER A 123 -12.02 11.50 7.83
C SER A 123 -11.95 10.10 8.47
N GLU A 124 -13.02 9.32 8.37
CA GLU A 124 -13.21 8.08 9.11
C GLU A 124 -12.58 6.86 8.44
N THR A 125 -12.63 6.79 7.10
CA THR A 125 -12.11 5.63 6.37
C THR A 125 -10.78 5.96 5.71
N LYS A 126 -9.69 5.69 6.46
CA LYS A 126 -8.30 5.82 5.99
C LYS A 126 -7.54 4.54 6.29
N LYS A 127 -7.80 3.50 5.48
CA LYS A 127 -7.22 2.18 5.68
C LYS A 127 -6.65 1.59 4.41
N VAL A 128 -5.61 0.77 4.55
CA VAL A 128 -5.13 -0.10 3.49
C VAL A 128 -6.02 -1.35 3.50
N HIS A 129 -6.70 -1.62 2.39
CA HIS A 129 -7.38 -2.89 2.20
C HIS A 129 -6.35 -3.92 1.77
N VAL A 130 -6.34 -5.05 2.45
CA VAL A 130 -5.70 -6.30 2.02
C VAL A 130 -6.79 -7.34 2.01
N ILE A 131 -7.17 -7.82 0.83
CA ILE A 131 -8.23 -8.80 0.66
C ILE A 131 -7.65 -9.98 -0.12
N LEU A 132 -7.79 -11.16 0.47
CA LEU A 132 -7.34 -12.42 -0.10
C LEU A 132 -8.54 -13.24 -0.51
N ASN A 133 -8.51 -13.78 -1.72
CA ASN A 133 -9.51 -14.75 -2.16
C ASN A 133 -9.09 -16.14 -1.69
N HIS A 134 -10.00 -16.87 -1.07
CA HIS A 134 -9.84 -18.27 -0.73
C HIS A 134 -11.17 -19.00 -1.00
N LYS A 135 -11.13 -20.13 -1.73
CA LYS A 135 -12.32 -20.90 -2.11
C LYS A 135 -13.43 -20.04 -2.74
N ASN A 136 -13.05 -19.11 -3.63
CA ASN A 136 -13.95 -18.16 -4.31
C ASN A 136 -14.70 -17.19 -3.37
N LYS A 137 -14.19 -16.98 -2.15
CA LYS A 137 -14.71 -16.01 -1.19
C LYS A 137 -13.62 -14.99 -0.86
N HIS A 138 -14.01 -13.73 -0.82
CA HIS A 138 -13.10 -12.63 -0.48
C HIS A 138 -13.06 -12.42 1.02
N HIS A 139 -11.85 -12.50 1.59
CA HIS A 139 -11.60 -12.33 3.02
C HIS A 139 -10.77 -11.05 3.23
N PRO A 140 -11.36 -9.97 3.76
CA PRO A 140 -10.61 -8.78 4.14
C PRO A 140 -9.81 -9.04 5.41
N ILE A 141 -8.66 -8.38 5.54
CA ILE A 141 -7.87 -8.37 6.77
C ILE A 141 -8.67 -7.77 7.93
N LYS A 142 -8.64 -8.44 9.09
CA LYS A 142 -9.28 -7.96 10.33
C LYS A 142 -8.53 -6.77 10.93
N LYS A 143 -7.20 -6.81 10.88
CA LYS A 143 -6.34 -5.78 11.46
C LYS A 143 -6.48 -4.46 10.68
N PRO A 144 -6.84 -3.34 11.35
CA PRO A 144 -6.92 -2.05 10.69
C PRO A 144 -5.52 -1.51 10.41
N ILE A 145 -5.15 -1.41 9.13
CA ILE A 145 -3.90 -0.79 8.69
C ILE A 145 -4.18 0.63 8.24
N ARG A 146 -3.63 1.64 8.91
CA ARG A 146 -3.79 3.05 8.49
C ARG A 146 -3.01 3.34 7.22
N CYS A 147 -3.65 4.01 6.26
CA CYS A 147 -2.97 4.52 5.07
C CYS A 147 -2.43 5.94 5.30
N LYS A 148 -1.48 6.34 4.47
CA LYS A 148 -1.02 7.73 4.38
C LYS A 148 -2.00 8.54 3.53
N ALA A 149 -2.24 9.79 3.90
CA ALA A 149 -3.28 10.63 3.29
C ALA A 149 -2.78 12.06 3.04
N ASP A 150 -1.47 12.25 2.94
CA ASP A 150 -0.85 13.50 2.53
C ASP A 150 -0.76 13.56 0.99
N ARG A 151 0.03 14.52 0.47
CA ARG A 151 0.17 14.75 -0.98
C ARG A 151 1.45 14.14 -1.56
N TYR A 152 2.21 13.39 -0.76
CA TYR A 152 3.51 12.86 -1.14
C TYR A 152 3.41 11.44 -1.69
N THR A 153 4.48 11.02 -2.34
CA THR A 153 4.56 9.67 -2.88
C THR A 153 4.82 8.68 -1.73
N HIS A 154 4.05 7.60 -1.70
CA HIS A 154 4.20 6.53 -0.69
C HIS A 154 4.34 5.17 -1.34
N LEU A 155 5.25 4.36 -0.81
CA LEU A 155 5.48 2.99 -1.26
C LEU A 155 4.66 2.02 -0.41
N TYR A 156 3.84 1.19 -1.05
CA TYR A 156 3.08 0.12 -0.39
C TYR A 156 3.63 -1.24 -0.82
N THR A 157 3.98 -2.08 0.14
CA THR A 157 4.53 -3.43 -0.12
C THR A 157 3.74 -4.46 0.67
N LEU A 158 3.23 -5.49 -0.02
CA LEU A 158 2.70 -6.69 0.61
C LEU A 158 3.65 -7.86 0.33
N ILE A 159 4.02 -8.58 1.38
CA ILE A 159 4.83 -9.79 1.31
C ILE A 159 3.99 -10.92 1.89
N ILE A 160 3.73 -11.95 1.10
CA ILE A 160 3.09 -13.19 1.55
C ILE A 160 4.13 -14.29 1.43
N ARG A 161 4.32 -15.07 2.50
CA ARG A 161 5.30 -16.15 2.56
C ARG A 161 4.63 -17.52 2.51
N PRO A 162 5.34 -18.55 2.03
CA PRO A 162 4.84 -19.92 2.00
C PRO A 162 4.63 -20.52 3.40
N ASP A 163 5.22 -19.93 4.44
CA ASP A 163 4.99 -20.28 5.85
C ASP A 163 3.64 -19.75 6.40
N GLN A 164 2.78 -19.24 5.52
CA GLN A 164 1.46 -18.66 5.85
C GLN A 164 1.54 -17.40 6.72
N THR A 165 2.67 -16.70 6.69
CA THR A 165 2.81 -15.36 7.28
C THR A 165 2.70 -14.26 6.23
N TYR A 166 2.29 -13.07 6.67
CA TYR A 166 2.31 -11.88 5.81
C TYR A 166 2.99 -10.71 6.50
N ASN A 167 3.55 -9.80 5.69
CA ASN A 167 4.00 -8.49 6.13
C ASN A 167 3.47 -7.41 5.20
N VAL A 168 2.99 -6.33 5.79
CA VAL A 168 2.67 -5.09 5.07
C VAL A 168 3.68 -4.03 5.48
N LYS A 169 4.29 -3.40 4.48
CA LYS A 169 5.15 -2.25 4.67
C LYS A 169 4.57 -1.02 3.98
N ILE A 170 4.81 0.12 4.61
CA ILE A 170 4.59 1.44 4.02
C ILE A 170 5.91 2.18 4.12
N ASP A 171 6.39 2.77 3.03
CA ASP A 171 7.63 3.55 3.01
C ASP A 171 8.85 2.72 3.47
N ASN A 172 8.92 1.45 3.04
CA ASN A 172 9.87 0.42 3.50
C ASN A 172 9.87 0.10 5.01
N LYS A 173 8.95 0.70 5.79
CA LYS A 173 8.77 0.42 7.21
C LYS A 173 7.64 -0.59 7.43
N MET A 174 7.88 -1.58 8.27
CA MET A 174 6.87 -2.58 8.61
C MET A 174 5.75 -1.95 9.44
N VAL A 175 4.51 -2.05 8.94
CA VAL A 175 3.33 -1.50 9.61
C VAL A 175 2.39 -2.58 10.12
N ALA A 176 2.40 -3.76 9.51
CA ALA A 176 1.64 -4.91 9.97
C ALA A 176 2.37 -6.22 9.66
N SER A 177 2.22 -7.19 10.55
CA SER A 177 2.72 -8.55 10.41
C SER A 177 1.81 -9.51 11.16
N GLY A 178 1.71 -10.74 10.67
CA GLY A 178 0.97 -11.79 11.36
C GLY A 178 0.85 -13.06 10.53
N ASN A 179 0.00 -13.96 11.02
CA ASN A 179 -0.39 -15.18 10.34
C ASN A 179 -1.65 -14.93 9.52
N LEU A 180 -1.72 -15.59 8.36
CA LEU A 180 -2.89 -15.57 7.50
C LEU A 180 -4.13 -16.15 8.20
N GLU A 181 -3.99 -17.22 8.97
CA GLU A 181 -5.11 -17.87 9.68
C GLU A 181 -5.77 -16.98 10.74
N ASP A 182 -4.98 -16.21 11.48
CA ASP A 182 -5.47 -15.41 12.61
C ASP A 182 -6.13 -14.12 12.12
N ASP A 183 -5.50 -13.47 11.13
CA ASP A 183 -5.87 -12.14 10.68
C ASP A 183 -6.90 -12.11 9.53
N PHE A 184 -7.26 -13.28 8.99
CA PHE A 184 -8.29 -13.46 7.96
C PHE A 184 -9.27 -14.56 8.36
N ASP A 185 -10.54 -14.42 7.99
CA ASP A 185 -11.58 -15.42 8.30
C ASP A 185 -11.63 -16.55 7.27
N PHE A 186 -10.51 -17.24 7.02
CA PHE A 186 -10.48 -18.38 6.09
C PHE A 186 -11.21 -19.60 6.63
N LEU A 187 -11.10 -19.81 7.95
CA LEU A 187 -11.65 -20.95 8.64
C LEU A 187 -12.81 -20.52 9.55
N PRO A 188 -13.79 -21.40 9.81
CA PRO A 188 -14.77 -21.16 10.85
C PRO A 188 -14.10 -20.99 12.23
N PRO A 189 -14.77 -20.31 13.17
CA PRO A 189 -14.23 -20.11 14.53
C PRO A 189 -13.84 -21.44 15.18
N ARG A 190 -12.62 -21.52 15.73
CA ARG A 190 -12.12 -22.72 16.43
C ARG A 190 -12.94 -23.07 17.68
N LYS A 191 -13.65 -22.10 18.25
CA LYS A 191 -14.55 -22.27 19.40
C LYS A 191 -15.92 -21.73 19.02
N VAL A 192 -16.90 -22.62 19.00
CA VAL A 192 -18.32 -22.26 18.87
C VAL A 192 -18.94 -22.52 20.24
N ASN A 193 -19.74 -21.58 20.74
CA ASN A 193 -20.50 -21.81 21.99
C ASN A 193 -21.44 -22.99 21.74
N ASP A 194 -21.50 -23.94 22.68
CA ASP A 194 -22.35 -25.11 22.54
C ASP A 194 -23.82 -24.67 22.47
N PRO A 195 -24.53 -24.91 21.36
CA PRO A 195 -25.91 -24.49 21.20
C PRO A 195 -26.87 -25.21 22.16
N THR A 196 -26.44 -26.33 22.75
CA THR A 196 -27.22 -27.11 23.72
C THR A 196 -27.10 -26.57 25.14
N VAL A 197 -26.06 -25.78 25.42
CA VAL A 197 -25.84 -25.17 26.74
C VAL A 197 -26.76 -23.97 26.87
N ARG A 198 -27.84 -24.16 27.62
CA ARG A 198 -28.70 -23.08 28.09
C ARG A 198 -28.20 -22.59 29.44
N LYS A 199 -28.36 -21.29 29.68
CA LYS A 199 -28.16 -20.71 31.00
C LYS A 199 -28.99 -21.51 32.03
N PRO A 200 -28.40 -22.04 33.11
CA PRO A 200 -29.14 -22.75 34.14
C PRO A 200 -30.28 -21.91 34.71
N ILE A 201 -31.34 -22.57 35.18
CA ILE A 201 -32.54 -21.88 35.70
C ILE A 201 -32.26 -21.14 37.02
N ASP A 202 -31.24 -21.58 37.74
CA ASP A 202 -30.77 -21.01 39.02
C ASP A 202 -29.66 -19.96 38.84
N TRP A 203 -29.34 -19.60 37.59
CA TRP A 203 -28.25 -18.68 37.31
C TRP A 203 -28.70 -17.23 37.49
N ASP A 204 -28.29 -16.65 38.61
CA ASP A 204 -28.57 -15.26 38.97
C ASP A 204 -27.57 -14.30 38.30
N ASP A 205 -28.05 -13.49 37.34
CA ASP A 205 -27.27 -12.43 36.68
C ASP A 205 -27.43 -11.07 37.37
N ARG A 206 -28.18 -10.99 38.48
CA ARG A 206 -28.44 -9.72 39.16
C ARG A 206 -27.18 -9.23 39.85
N MET A 207 -26.66 -8.09 39.39
CA MET A 207 -25.54 -7.40 40.04
C MET A 207 -25.92 -6.81 41.40
N GLN A 208 -27.21 -6.57 41.63
CA GLN A 208 -27.78 -6.09 42.88
C GLN A 208 -28.95 -7.00 43.26
N ILE A 209 -28.97 -7.42 44.52
CA ILE A 209 -30.08 -8.19 45.09
C ILE A 209 -30.94 -7.24 45.94
N ASP A 210 -32.25 -7.41 45.88
CA ASP A 210 -33.17 -6.68 46.76
C ASP A 210 -32.93 -7.09 48.21
N ASP A 211 -32.96 -6.11 49.12
CA ASP A 211 -32.78 -6.36 50.54
C ASP A 211 -33.99 -7.15 51.07
N PRO A 212 -33.80 -8.38 51.59
CA PRO A 212 -34.89 -9.20 52.07
C PRO A 212 -35.65 -8.60 53.27
N GLU A 213 -35.14 -7.55 53.90
CA GLU A 213 -35.79 -6.86 55.04
C GLU A 213 -36.64 -5.65 54.60
N ASP A 214 -36.68 -5.29 53.30
CA ASP A 214 -37.47 -4.16 52.80
C ASP A 214 -38.91 -4.60 52.45
N ILE A 215 -39.91 -4.00 53.10
CA ILE A 215 -41.33 -4.38 52.96
C ILE A 215 -42.06 -3.32 52.14
N LYS A 216 -42.64 -3.75 51.01
CA LYS A 216 -43.40 -2.90 50.08
C LYS A 216 -44.59 -2.22 50.80
N PRO A 217 -44.75 -0.88 50.75
CA PRO A 217 -45.92 -0.19 51.29
C PRO A 217 -47.21 -0.53 50.55
N GLU A 218 -48.37 -0.44 51.23
CA GLU A 218 -49.69 -0.89 50.74
C GLU A 218 -50.26 -0.16 49.50
N ASP A 219 -49.64 0.94 49.04
CA ASP A 219 -50.18 1.81 47.96
C ASP A 219 -49.38 1.71 46.64
N TRP A 220 -48.91 0.50 46.30
CA TRP A 220 -47.99 0.28 45.19
C TRP A 220 -48.57 -0.69 44.14
N ASP A 221 -49.28 -0.14 43.15
CA ASP A 221 -49.83 -0.88 42.01
C ASP A 221 -48.72 -1.37 41.05
N GLU A 222 -48.74 -2.66 40.71
CA GLU A 222 -47.93 -3.26 39.64
C GLU A 222 -48.79 -3.45 38.38
N ALA A 223 -48.31 -2.95 37.23
CA ALA A 223 -48.92 -3.23 35.94
C ALA A 223 -48.41 -4.58 35.40
N GLU A 224 -49.34 -5.50 35.11
CA GLU A 224 -49.04 -6.82 34.54
C GLU A 224 -48.39 -6.70 33.14
N PHE A 225 -47.16 -7.19 32.98
CA PHE A 225 -46.57 -7.46 31.67
C PHE A 225 -46.84 -8.92 31.28
N ILE A 226 -47.55 -9.12 30.17
CA ILE A 226 -47.77 -10.45 29.58
C ILE A 226 -46.51 -10.83 28.79
N THR A 227 -45.88 -11.95 29.13
CA THR A 227 -44.78 -12.52 28.33
C THR A 227 -45.34 -13.29 27.14
N ASP A 228 -44.96 -12.89 25.92
CA ASP A 228 -45.26 -13.61 24.68
C ASP A 228 -44.38 -14.88 24.58
N THR A 229 -45.02 -16.04 24.66
CA THR A 229 -44.37 -17.37 24.64
C THR A 229 -44.22 -17.97 23.22
N SER A 230 -44.36 -17.18 22.15
CA SER A 230 -44.41 -17.72 20.77
C SER A 230 -43.22 -17.32 19.86
N ALA A 231 -42.00 -17.15 20.38
CA ALA A 231 -40.83 -16.88 19.55
C ALA A 231 -39.90 -18.10 19.41
N GLU A 232 -40.10 -18.90 18.36
CA GLU A 232 -39.13 -19.91 17.92
C GLU A 232 -38.08 -19.29 16.97
N LYS A 233 -36.80 -19.50 17.30
CA LYS A 233 -35.66 -19.11 16.46
C LYS A 233 -35.39 -20.22 15.44
N PRO A 234 -35.30 -19.95 14.13
CA PRO A 234 -35.09 -21.01 13.15
C PRO A 234 -33.66 -21.58 13.23
N GLU A 235 -33.56 -22.89 13.00
CA GLU A 235 -32.30 -23.61 12.83
C GLU A 235 -31.71 -23.33 11.44
N ASP A 236 -30.42 -23.00 11.37
CA ASP A 236 -29.68 -22.82 10.11
C ASP A 236 -28.94 -24.12 9.73
N PRO A 237 -29.28 -24.77 8.60
CA PRO A 237 -28.62 -25.98 8.16
C PRO A 237 -27.39 -25.63 7.30
N ARG A 238 -26.20 -25.93 7.85
CA ARG A 238 -25.10 -26.72 7.25
C ARG A 238 -23.73 -26.22 7.72
N CYS A 239 -22.99 -27.07 8.41
CA CYS A 239 -21.52 -27.06 8.40
C CYS A 239 -21.02 -28.50 8.52
N SER A 240 -20.79 -29.15 7.38
CA SER A 240 -19.83 -30.25 7.30
C SER A 240 -18.44 -29.63 7.33
N MET A 241 -17.67 -29.89 8.39
CA MET A 241 -16.30 -29.42 8.51
C MET A 241 -15.39 -30.28 7.61
N ASP A 242 -14.95 -29.71 6.49
CA ASP A 242 -13.74 -30.18 5.82
C ASP A 242 -12.54 -29.50 6.50
N ASN A 243 -11.87 -30.24 7.37
CA ASN A 243 -10.72 -29.79 8.18
C ASN A 243 -9.37 -30.05 7.49
N THR A 244 -9.33 -30.00 6.16
CA THR A 244 -8.07 -30.16 5.43
C THR A 244 -7.32 -28.82 5.44
N LEU A 245 -6.18 -28.79 6.14
CA LEU A 245 -5.18 -27.71 6.11
C LEU A 245 -4.72 -27.48 4.66
N SER A 246 -5.46 -26.63 3.96
CA SER A 246 -5.11 -26.17 2.62
C SER A 246 -4.22 -24.95 2.78
N ASN A 247 -3.07 -24.94 2.13
CA ASN A 247 -2.16 -23.81 2.21
C ASN A 247 -2.84 -22.55 1.63
N PHE A 248 -3.17 -21.59 2.49
CA PHE A 248 -3.86 -20.34 2.12
C PHE A 248 -3.02 -19.41 1.23
N SER A 249 -1.71 -19.66 1.12
CA SER A 249 -0.74 -18.81 0.41
C SER A 249 -0.55 -19.17 -1.07
N PHE A 250 -1.15 -20.26 -1.57
CA PHE A 250 -0.94 -20.69 -2.96
C PHE A 250 -2.08 -20.21 -3.86
N TYR A 251 -1.72 -19.39 -4.84
CA TYR A 251 -2.57 -19.05 -5.99
C TYR A 251 -2.02 -19.78 -7.22
N GLU A 252 -2.88 -20.48 -7.94
CA GLU A 252 -2.46 -21.32 -9.07
C GLU A 252 -1.98 -20.49 -10.27
N ASN A 253 -2.49 -19.26 -10.45
CA ASN A 253 -2.06 -18.39 -11.54
C ASN A 253 -2.40 -16.92 -11.22
N ILE A 254 -1.41 -16.02 -11.36
CA ILE A 254 -1.61 -14.56 -11.37
C ILE A 254 -1.20 -14.09 -12.76
N SER A 255 -2.20 -13.85 -13.62
CA SER A 255 -1.96 -13.51 -15.01
C SER A 255 -2.24 -12.06 -15.35
N ILE A 256 -2.97 -11.34 -14.49
CA ILE A 256 -3.44 -9.98 -14.78
C ILE A 256 -3.20 -9.10 -13.55
N ILE A 257 -2.66 -7.90 -13.78
CA ILE A 257 -2.68 -6.81 -12.82
C ILE A 257 -3.71 -5.77 -13.25
N GLY A 258 -4.58 -5.35 -12.34
CA GLY A 258 -5.65 -4.40 -12.62
C GLY A 258 -5.71 -3.29 -11.59
N LEU A 259 -5.93 -2.07 -12.04
CA LEU A 259 -6.36 -0.95 -11.21
C LEU A 259 -7.85 -0.81 -11.43
N ASP A 260 -8.64 -0.81 -10.36
CA ASP A 260 -10.08 -0.52 -10.39
C ASP A 260 -10.41 0.34 -9.16
N ILE A 261 -10.69 1.62 -9.38
CA ILE A 261 -10.90 2.62 -8.32
C ILE A 261 -12.02 3.60 -8.67
N TRP A 262 -12.78 3.99 -7.65
CA TRP A 262 -13.65 5.17 -7.71
C TRP A 262 -12.92 6.36 -7.10
N GLN A 263 -13.00 7.53 -7.75
CA GLN A 263 -12.45 8.76 -7.20
C GLN A 263 -13.43 9.92 -7.25
N VAL A 264 -13.62 10.57 -6.10
CA VAL A 264 -14.36 11.83 -6.02
C VAL A 264 -13.49 12.98 -6.52
N ARG A 265 -12.23 13.07 -6.05
CA ARG A 265 -11.22 14.01 -6.52
C ARG A 265 -10.14 13.23 -7.27
N SER A 266 -9.94 13.56 -8.54
CA SER A 266 -8.88 12.99 -9.38
C SER A 266 -7.51 13.57 -9.03
N GLY A 267 -6.47 12.98 -9.61
CA GLY A 267 -5.08 13.44 -9.48
C GLY A 267 -4.14 12.42 -8.86
N THR A 268 -4.61 11.22 -8.51
CA THR A 268 -3.74 10.14 -8.01
C THR A 268 -2.91 9.58 -9.14
N ILE A 269 -1.60 9.44 -8.90
CA ILE A 269 -0.63 8.87 -9.82
C ILE A 269 -0.20 7.52 -9.25
N PHE A 270 -0.08 6.52 -10.13
CA PHE A 270 0.52 5.23 -9.79
C PHE A 270 1.83 5.08 -10.54
N ASN A 271 2.85 4.53 -9.90
CA ASN A 271 4.14 4.26 -10.51
C ASN A 271 4.84 3.10 -9.80
N ASN A 272 5.90 2.56 -10.41
CA ASN A 272 6.83 1.59 -9.84
C ASN A 272 6.14 0.29 -9.38
N PHE A 273 5.36 -0.33 -10.27
CA PHE A 273 4.79 -1.64 -9.98
C PHE A 273 5.88 -2.71 -10.03
N LEU A 274 5.93 -3.57 -9.02
CA LEU A 274 6.87 -4.68 -8.94
C LEU A 274 6.18 -5.92 -8.36
N VAL A 275 6.35 -7.06 -9.04
CA VAL A 275 5.95 -8.38 -8.56
C VAL A 275 7.17 -9.30 -8.66
N ILE A 276 7.63 -9.81 -7.52
CA ILE A 276 8.88 -10.55 -7.39
C ILE A 276 8.79 -11.55 -6.22
N ASP A 277 9.63 -12.58 -6.24
CA ASP A 277 9.78 -13.54 -5.13
C ASP A 277 10.91 -13.22 -4.15
N ASP A 278 11.76 -12.24 -4.45
CA ASP A 278 12.87 -11.82 -3.59
C ASP A 278 12.54 -10.56 -2.78
N LYS A 279 12.56 -10.73 -1.46
CA LYS A 279 12.37 -9.66 -0.50
C LYS A 279 13.49 -8.62 -0.55
N ALA A 280 14.75 -9.05 -0.71
CA ALA A 280 15.90 -8.13 -0.67
C ALA A 280 15.87 -7.18 -1.87
N TYR A 281 15.72 -7.74 -3.07
CA TYR A 281 15.56 -6.95 -4.28
C TYR A 281 14.36 -5.99 -4.21
N ALA A 282 13.23 -6.41 -3.62
CA ALA A 282 12.07 -5.53 -3.46
C ALA A 282 12.35 -4.33 -2.54
N GLU A 283 13.16 -4.52 -1.49
CA GLU A 283 13.57 -3.42 -0.59
C GLU A 283 14.51 -2.46 -1.30
N ASP A 284 15.53 -2.99 -2.00
CA ASP A 284 16.50 -2.21 -2.76
C ASP A 284 15.84 -1.39 -3.86
N PHE A 285 14.95 -2.01 -4.65
CA PHE A 285 14.16 -1.31 -5.67
C PHE A 285 13.30 -0.19 -5.06
N GLY A 286 12.74 -0.41 -3.86
CA GLY A 286 11.99 0.62 -3.15
C GLY A 286 12.85 1.82 -2.73
N TYR A 287 14.11 1.59 -2.36
CA TYR A 287 15.05 2.66 -2.03
C TYR A 287 15.51 3.42 -3.27
N GLU A 288 15.85 2.71 -4.35
CA GLU A 288 16.29 3.31 -5.62
C GLU A 288 15.18 4.11 -6.31
N THR A 289 13.91 3.72 -6.15
CA THR A 289 12.80 4.41 -6.82
C THR A 289 12.14 5.45 -5.92
N TRP A 290 11.32 4.99 -4.97
CA TRP A 290 10.57 5.86 -4.07
C TRP A 290 11.49 6.64 -3.12
N GLY A 291 12.59 6.04 -2.66
CA GLY A 291 13.54 6.69 -1.76
C GLY A 291 14.16 7.94 -2.37
N GLU A 292 14.58 7.90 -3.64
CA GLU A 292 15.09 9.06 -4.37
C GLU A 292 14.02 10.15 -4.53
N THR A 293 12.83 9.77 -4.99
CA THR A 293 11.71 10.71 -5.17
C THR A 293 11.36 11.43 -3.86
N LYS A 294 11.38 10.69 -2.74
CA LYS A 294 11.07 11.26 -1.43
C LYS A 294 12.10 12.29 -0.96
N ILE A 295 13.39 12.03 -1.17
CA ILE A 295 14.45 12.98 -0.79
C ILE A 295 14.29 14.30 -1.56
N GLU A 296 13.99 14.21 -2.85
CA GLU A 296 13.74 15.40 -3.68
C GLU A 296 12.47 16.15 -3.28
N GLU A 297 11.39 15.43 -2.97
CA GLU A 297 10.15 16.01 -2.45
C GLU A 297 10.38 16.77 -1.13
N GLU A 298 11.19 16.21 -0.21
CA GLU A 298 11.54 16.84 1.07
C GLU A 298 12.42 18.09 0.88
N GLN A 299 13.46 18.02 0.04
CA GLN A 299 14.34 19.16 -0.24
C GLN A 299 13.58 20.33 -0.88
N GLU A 300 12.69 20.04 -1.84
CA GLU A 300 11.87 21.08 -2.47
C GLU A 300 10.89 21.70 -1.49
N GLN A 301 10.28 20.89 -0.62
CA GLN A 301 9.40 21.40 0.43
C GLN A 301 10.14 22.39 1.33
N GLU A 302 11.38 22.08 1.72
CA GLU A 302 12.21 23.00 2.50
C GLU A 302 12.47 24.31 1.74
N ARG A 303 12.80 24.23 0.44
CA ARG A 303 12.97 25.42 -0.43
C ARG A 303 11.71 26.29 -0.49
N VAL A 304 10.53 25.68 -0.70
CA VAL A 304 9.26 26.41 -0.77
C VAL A 304 8.89 27.04 0.58
N ILE A 305 9.18 26.36 1.69
CA ILE A 305 8.96 26.91 3.04
C ILE A 305 9.88 28.12 3.27
N GLU A 306 11.14 28.02 2.88
CA GLU A 306 12.12 29.10 3.00
C GLU A 306 11.74 30.30 2.13
N GLU A 307 11.34 30.07 0.87
CA GLU A 307 10.86 31.12 -0.03
C GLU A 307 9.65 31.87 0.56
N LYS A 308 8.63 31.14 1.02
CA LYS A 308 7.45 31.74 1.67
C LYS A 308 7.83 32.52 2.93
N TYR A 309 8.79 32.02 3.70
CA TYR A 309 9.30 32.75 4.86
C TYR A 309 9.98 34.06 4.45
N LEU A 310 10.82 34.04 3.41
CA LEU A 310 11.48 35.23 2.87
C LEU A 310 10.49 36.24 2.29
N GLU A 311 9.46 35.79 1.57
CA GLU A 311 8.38 36.65 1.06
C GLU A 311 7.63 37.34 2.21
N GLN A 312 7.31 36.61 3.27
CA GLN A 312 6.66 37.19 4.45
C GLN A 312 7.55 38.23 5.13
N GLN A 313 8.85 37.97 5.25
CA GLN A 313 9.81 38.95 5.79
C GLN A 313 9.91 40.20 4.90
N PHE A 314 9.95 40.02 3.59
CA PHE A 314 9.98 41.12 2.63
C PHE A 314 8.71 41.97 2.71
N LYS A 315 7.53 41.33 2.77
CA LYS A 315 6.25 42.00 2.91
C LYS A 315 6.16 42.81 4.20
N LYS A 316 6.58 42.24 5.33
CA LYS A 316 6.66 42.97 6.62
C LYS A 316 7.61 44.16 6.57
N LYS A 317 8.77 44.04 5.91
CA LYS A 317 9.70 45.17 5.72
C LYS A 317 9.08 46.26 4.85
N LEU A 318 8.33 45.90 3.81
CA LEU A 318 7.64 46.85 2.94
C LEU A 318 6.52 47.59 3.68
N GLU A 319 5.76 46.89 4.52
CA GLU A 319 4.71 47.47 5.38
C GLU A 319 5.31 48.46 6.39
N ARG A 320 6.39 48.08 7.11
CA ARG A 320 7.10 48.99 8.03
C ARG A 320 7.63 50.25 7.32
N LYS A 321 8.15 50.11 6.09
CA LYS A 321 8.58 51.27 5.29
C LYS A 321 7.41 52.19 4.93
N LYS A 322 6.25 51.63 4.55
CA LYS A 322 5.05 52.41 4.24
C LYS A 322 4.50 53.15 5.47
N GLU A 323 4.51 52.52 6.64
CA GLU A 323 4.13 53.17 7.92
C GLU A 323 5.08 54.30 8.27
N SER A 324 6.40 54.06 8.27
CA SER A 324 7.39 55.11 8.53
C SER A 324 7.33 56.28 7.52
N GLY A 325 6.98 56.00 6.27
CA GLY A 325 6.79 57.02 5.23
C GLY A 325 5.53 57.86 5.46
N LYS A 326 4.44 57.26 5.95
CA LYS A 326 3.23 57.98 6.36
C LYS A 326 3.48 58.84 7.58
N ASP A 327 4.16 58.32 8.60
CA ASP A 327 4.50 59.10 9.81
C ASP A 327 5.38 60.31 9.48
N ARG A 328 6.34 60.12 8.56
CA ARG A 328 7.19 61.22 8.08
C ARG A 328 6.41 62.24 7.24
N ALA A 329 5.46 61.81 6.42
CA ALA A 329 4.60 62.71 5.66
C ALA A 329 3.69 63.53 6.60
N VAL A 330 3.09 62.91 7.61
CA VAL A 330 2.28 63.59 8.63
C VAL A 330 3.11 64.63 9.39
N ARG A 331 4.32 64.28 9.83
CA ARG A 331 5.23 65.20 10.52
C ARG A 331 5.61 66.42 9.68
N ASN A 332 5.92 66.21 8.40
CA ASN A 332 6.27 67.30 7.48
C ASN A 332 5.10 68.24 7.14
N THR A 333 3.85 67.77 7.22
CA THR A 333 2.66 68.63 7.05
C THR A 333 2.44 69.50 8.28
N ILE A 334 2.59 68.93 9.47
CA ILE A 334 2.45 69.67 10.75
C ILE A 334 3.53 70.76 10.87
N GLU A 335 4.78 70.49 10.46
CA GLU A 335 5.88 71.48 10.47
C GLU A 335 5.71 72.61 9.44
N LYS A 336 4.75 72.54 8.52
CA LYS A 336 4.45 73.61 7.54
C LYS A 336 3.26 74.49 7.91
N GLU A 337 2.47 74.07 8.91
CA GLU A 337 1.28 74.81 9.39
C GLU A 337 1.56 75.68 10.62
N PHE A 338 2.78 75.63 11.15
CA PHE A 338 3.34 76.53 12.16
C PHE A 338 4.53 77.28 11.57
#